data_AF-A0A933E378-F1
#
_entry.id   AF-A0A933E378-F1
#
_cell.length_a   1.000
_cell.length_b   1.000
_cell.length_c   1.000
_cell.angle_alpha   90.00
_cell.angle_beta   90.00
_cell.angle_gamma   90.00
#
_symmetry.space_group_name_H-M   'P 1'
#
loop_
_entity.id
_entity.type
_entity.pdbx_description
1 polymer ?
#
loop_
_entity_poly.entity_id
_entity_poly.type
_entity_poly.pdbx_seq_one_letter_code
_entity_poly.pdbx_strand_id
1 'polypeptide(L)'
;MKILFSSVIAFTLFACASSSKELLEQARFALDNSDFSTAVTEAKSVLDANTTDLEAALVLSSAYAGRGGIDILSIADDLATTDKADDLFDAIHDALASNITETTGLDDLREAIVTLDTTLTQAPDATHPLYKEYQFQLGLLEAIEALSLPSLKAQPTADGTVTVSDIAQADYAIVQTDFSRADNHLINGDLKTDNALVTAIRKNFCVLKASATGASPSAPGFSGNLATTGFSLVSLRDLNNCELQTDRSSITTFETSGIATCTDFNFSVCSAAGNTTDNL
;
A
#
# COMPACT_ATOMS: atom_id res chain seq x y z
N MET A 1 44.98 54.13 -3.73
CA MET A 1 43.69 54.75 -4.09
C MET A 1 43.31 54.28 -5.50
N LYS A 2 42.04 53.86 -5.66
CA LYS A 2 41.35 53.31 -6.86
C LYS A 2 41.43 51.78 -7.10
N ILE A 3 40.53 51.12 -6.36
CA ILE A 3 39.57 50.06 -6.72
C ILE A 3 39.50 49.72 -8.22
N LEU A 4 39.53 48.42 -8.54
CA LEU A 4 38.66 47.76 -9.53
C LEU A 4 38.42 46.30 -9.07
N PHE A 5 37.38 46.10 -8.25
CA PHE A 5 36.65 44.84 -8.15
C PHE A 5 35.73 44.79 -9.37
N SER A 6 35.86 43.79 -10.24
CA SER A 6 34.92 43.58 -11.34
C SER A 6 34.68 42.10 -11.55
N SER A 7 33.57 41.64 -10.96
CA SER A 7 32.53 40.83 -11.59
C SER A 7 32.92 39.56 -12.33
N VAL A 8 32.74 38.39 -11.69
CA VAL A 8 32.03 37.22 -12.25
C VAL A 8 31.45 36.41 -11.09
N ILE A 9 30.25 36.76 -10.61
CA ILE A 9 29.39 35.87 -9.81
C ILE A 9 27.97 36.05 -10.35
N ALA A 10 27.24 34.94 -10.47
CA ALA A 10 25.83 34.76 -10.84
C ALA A 10 25.56 34.38 -12.31
N PHE A 11 25.86 33.12 -12.66
CA PHE A 11 25.28 32.43 -13.82
C PHE A 11 25.10 30.93 -13.53
N THR A 12 24.41 30.56 -12.44
CA THR A 12 24.18 29.12 -12.12
C THR A 12 22.85 28.77 -11.44
N LEU A 13 21.84 29.67 -11.37
CA LEU A 13 20.59 29.35 -10.67
C LEU A 13 19.30 29.42 -11.50
N PHE A 14 19.35 29.79 -12.78
CA PHE A 14 18.14 29.93 -13.61
C PHE A 14 18.01 28.88 -14.73
N ALA A 15 19.00 28.01 -14.93
CA ALA A 15 18.96 26.95 -15.95
C ALA A 15 18.41 25.60 -15.44
N CYS A 16 18.41 25.36 -14.12
CA CYS A 16 17.88 24.11 -13.54
C CYS A 16 16.34 24.06 -13.55
N ALA A 17 15.67 25.20 -13.38
CA ALA A 17 14.21 25.22 -13.30
C ALA A 17 13.52 24.94 -14.65
N SER A 18 14.18 25.29 -15.78
CA SER A 18 13.64 24.98 -17.11
C SER A 18 13.82 23.51 -17.47
N SER A 19 14.98 22.91 -17.13
CA SER A 19 15.24 21.50 -17.40
C SER A 19 14.37 20.58 -16.54
N SER A 20 14.20 20.86 -15.24
CA SER A 20 13.38 20.01 -14.36
C SER A 20 11.90 19.96 -14.82
N LYS A 21 11.36 21.09 -15.28
CA LYS A 21 9.99 21.12 -15.83
C LYS A 21 9.88 20.34 -17.14
N GLU A 22 10.86 20.48 -18.02
CA GLU A 22 10.88 19.72 -19.28
C GLU A 22 10.95 18.21 -19.04
N LEU A 23 11.81 17.75 -18.12
CA LEU A 23 11.93 16.35 -17.74
C LEU A 23 10.63 15.84 -17.10
N LEU A 24 9.98 16.63 -16.23
CA LEU A 24 8.72 16.22 -15.61
C LEU A 24 7.58 16.10 -16.63
N GLU A 25 7.49 17.00 -17.60
CA GLU A 25 6.52 16.89 -18.69
C GLU A 25 6.82 15.70 -19.61
N GLN A 26 8.09 15.40 -19.87
CA GLN A 26 8.49 14.18 -20.59
C GLN A 26 8.10 12.92 -19.81
N ALA A 27 8.30 12.92 -18.49
CA ALA A 27 7.91 11.80 -17.64
C ALA A 27 6.40 11.53 -17.69
N ARG A 28 5.58 12.59 -17.65
CA ARG A 28 4.12 12.52 -17.79
C ARG A 28 3.69 11.97 -19.14
N PHE A 29 4.27 12.52 -20.20
CA PHE A 29 3.98 12.06 -21.55
C PHE A 29 4.37 10.59 -21.74
N ALA A 30 5.50 10.16 -21.16
CA ALA A 30 5.90 8.76 -21.17
C ALA A 30 4.90 7.89 -20.38
N LEU A 31 4.46 8.34 -19.21
CA LEU A 31 3.45 7.65 -18.39
C LEU A 31 2.12 7.47 -19.14
N ASP A 32 1.64 8.53 -19.80
CA ASP A 32 0.40 8.50 -20.60
C ASP A 32 0.49 7.52 -21.79
N ASN A 33 1.70 7.31 -22.33
CA ASN A 33 1.96 6.34 -23.40
C ASN A 33 2.35 4.94 -22.88
N SER A 34 2.27 4.72 -21.57
CA SER A 34 2.71 3.48 -20.90
C SER A 34 4.20 3.15 -21.11
N ASP A 35 5.03 4.13 -21.45
CA ASP A 35 6.49 4.01 -21.44
C ASP A 35 7.01 4.25 -20.02
N PHE A 36 6.77 3.27 -19.15
CA PHE A 36 7.10 3.38 -17.73
C PHE A 36 8.61 3.49 -17.48
N SER A 37 9.44 2.93 -18.35
CA SER A 37 10.90 3.00 -18.17
C SER A 37 11.43 4.42 -18.36
N THR A 38 10.96 5.12 -19.40
CA THR A 38 11.27 6.53 -19.60
C THR A 38 10.65 7.38 -18.50
N ALA A 39 9.39 7.15 -18.14
CA ALA A 39 8.71 7.89 -17.06
C ALA A 39 9.47 7.80 -15.73
N VAL A 40 9.92 6.61 -15.34
CA VAL A 40 10.77 6.39 -14.15
C VAL A 40 12.08 7.17 -14.27
N THR A 41 12.77 7.07 -15.41
CA THR A 41 14.08 7.71 -15.60
C THR A 41 13.99 9.23 -15.45
N GLU A 42 13.03 9.85 -16.13
CA GLU A 42 12.90 11.31 -16.16
C GLU A 42 12.37 11.86 -14.84
N ALA A 43 11.32 11.26 -14.26
CA ALA A 43 10.78 11.70 -12.97
C ALA A 43 11.79 11.54 -11.83
N LYS A 44 12.57 10.45 -11.84
CA LYS A 44 13.66 10.24 -10.88
C LYS A 44 14.73 11.30 -11.01
N SER A 45 15.11 11.69 -12.24
CA SER A 45 16.07 12.77 -12.42
C SER A 45 15.59 14.11 -11.86
N VAL A 46 14.28 14.40 -11.93
CA VAL A 46 13.70 15.60 -11.31
C VAL A 46 13.72 15.50 -9.79
N LEU A 47 13.34 14.34 -9.23
CA LEU A 47 13.29 14.13 -7.78
C LEU A 47 14.70 14.11 -7.16
N ASP A 48 15.71 13.58 -7.84
CA ASP A 48 17.11 13.64 -7.41
C ASP A 48 17.63 15.08 -7.33
N ALA A 49 17.11 15.98 -8.17
CA ALA A 49 17.46 17.41 -8.15
C ALA A 49 16.67 18.21 -7.10
N ASN A 50 15.44 17.78 -6.78
CA ASN A 50 14.61 18.34 -5.72
C ASN A 50 13.82 17.23 -5.02
N THR A 51 14.34 16.73 -3.90
CA THR A 51 13.78 15.60 -3.15
C THR A 51 12.45 15.90 -2.43
N THR A 52 11.95 17.13 -2.54
CA THR A 52 10.66 17.56 -1.97
C THR A 52 9.62 17.86 -3.05
N ASP A 53 9.94 17.59 -4.31
CA ASP A 53 9.04 17.79 -5.44
C ASP A 53 7.91 16.75 -5.44
N LEU A 54 6.76 17.14 -4.90
CA LEU A 54 5.58 16.28 -4.80
C LEU A 54 5.09 15.81 -6.17
N GLU A 55 5.20 16.65 -7.20
CA GLU A 55 4.73 16.34 -8.54
C GLU A 55 5.62 15.28 -9.18
N ALA A 56 6.95 15.42 -9.05
CA ALA A 56 7.90 14.40 -9.50
C ALA A 56 7.76 13.08 -8.73
N ALA A 57 7.54 13.14 -7.41
CA ALA A 57 7.34 11.94 -6.59
C ALA A 57 6.06 11.19 -6.97
N LEU A 58 4.95 11.90 -7.20
CA LEU A 58 3.70 11.32 -7.69
C LEU A 58 3.88 10.63 -9.06
N VAL A 59 4.49 11.33 -10.02
CA VAL A 59 4.74 10.77 -11.35
C VAL A 59 5.66 9.55 -11.29
N LEU A 60 6.73 9.62 -10.50
CA LEU A 60 7.66 8.49 -10.32
C LEU A 60 6.98 7.28 -9.67
N SER A 61 6.19 7.51 -8.62
CA SER A 61 5.41 6.46 -7.95
C SER A 61 4.43 5.79 -8.91
N SER A 62 3.66 6.58 -9.67
CA SER A 62 2.74 6.05 -10.68
C SER A 62 3.45 5.30 -11.81
N ALA A 63 4.64 5.74 -12.21
CA ALA A 63 5.44 5.05 -13.21
C ALA A 63 5.96 3.69 -12.71
N TYR A 64 6.42 3.60 -11.46
CA TYR A 64 6.77 2.33 -10.83
C TYR A 64 5.56 1.40 -10.75
N ALA A 65 4.42 1.88 -10.23
CA ALA A 65 3.20 1.09 -10.15
C ALA A 65 2.74 0.56 -11.52
N GLY A 66 2.72 1.43 -12.54
CA GLY A 66 2.38 1.04 -13.91
C GLY A 66 3.36 0.01 -14.49
N ARG A 67 4.67 0.14 -14.23
CA ARG A 67 5.68 -0.84 -14.64
C ARG A 67 5.47 -2.21 -13.98
N GLY A 68 5.05 -2.21 -12.72
CA GLY A 68 4.65 -3.40 -11.99
C GLY A 68 3.31 -4.01 -12.41
N GLY A 69 2.59 -3.40 -13.37
CA GLY A 69 1.28 -3.87 -13.82
C GLY A 69 0.14 -3.52 -12.87
N ILE A 70 0.32 -2.51 -12.02
CA ILE A 70 -0.65 -2.10 -11.00
C ILE A 70 -1.49 -0.95 -11.54
N ASP A 71 -2.73 -1.25 -11.89
CA ASP A 71 -3.72 -0.23 -12.20
C ASP A 71 -4.32 0.32 -10.90
N ILE A 72 -3.62 1.32 -10.33
CA ILE A 72 -4.02 1.99 -9.08
C ILE A 72 -5.46 2.50 -9.16
N LEU A 73 -5.89 3.01 -10.33
CA LEU A 73 -7.23 3.60 -10.49
C LEU A 73 -8.31 2.52 -10.55
N SER A 74 -8.08 1.44 -11.30
CA SER A 74 -9.00 0.30 -11.31
C SER A 74 -9.15 -0.29 -9.91
N ILE A 75 -8.03 -0.50 -9.22
CA ILE A 75 -8.06 -1.03 -7.86
C ILE A 75 -8.78 -0.04 -6.94
N ALA A 76 -8.47 1.27 -6.99
CA ALA A 76 -9.17 2.26 -6.19
C ALA A 76 -10.70 2.24 -6.41
N ASP A 77 -11.16 2.07 -7.65
CA ASP A 77 -12.57 1.97 -7.99
C ASP A 77 -13.21 0.69 -7.44
N ASP A 78 -12.54 -0.46 -7.59
CA ASP A 78 -12.97 -1.74 -7.03
C ASP A 78 -13.05 -1.68 -5.49
N LEU A 79 -12.08 -1.03 -4.84
CA LEU A 79 -12.05 -0.83 -3.39
C LEU A 79 -13.10 0.17 -2.90
N ALA A 80 -13.42 1.19 -3.69
CA ALA A 80 -14.41 2.21 -3.35
C ALA A 80 -15.85 1.73 -3.53
N THR A 81 -16.07 0.79 -4.45
CA THR A 81 -17.39 0.25 -4.80
C THR A 81 -17.74 -1.04 -4.06
N THR A 82 -16.75 -1.71 -3.47
CA THR A 82 -16.95 -2.89 -2.62
C THR A 82 -17.65 -2.52 -1.31
N ASP A 83 -18.91 -2.94 -1.18
CA ASP A 83 -19.72 -2.83 0.03
C ASP A 83 -19.44 -3.96 1.05
N LYS A 84 -18.54 -4.89 0.70
CA LYS A 84 -18.17 -6.05 1.49
C LYS A 84 -16.66 -6.05 1.78
N ALA A 85 -16.30 -5.61 2.97
CA ALA A 85 -14.91 -5.64 3.44
C ALA A 85 -14.23 -7.02 3.34
N ASP A 86 -15.04 -8.09 3.33
CA ASP A 86 -14.65 -9.49 3.23
C ASP A 86 -14.17 -9.86 1.81
N ASP A 87 -14.70 -9.20 0.77
CA ASP A 87 -14.35 -9.46 -0.63
C ASP A 87 -13.12 -8.62 -1.07
N LEU A 88 -12.62 -7.71 -0.20
CA LEU A 88 -11.52 -6.79 -0.54
C LEU A 88 -10.20 -7.52 -0.79
N PHE A 89 -9.93 -8.53 0.03
CA PHE A 89 -8.73 -9.34 -0.08
C PHE A 89 -8.74 -10.13 -1.40
N ASP A 90 -9.86 -10.79 -1.69
CA ASP A 90 -10.09 -11.53 -2.93
C ASP A 90 -10.03 -10.60 -4.16
N ALA A 91 -10.67 -9.43 -4.10
CA ALA A 91 -10.68 -8.47 -5.20
C ALA A 91 -9.28 -7.94 -5.54
N ILE A 92 -8.49 -7.55 -4.53
CA ILE A 92 -7.10 -7.11 -4.75
C ILE A 92 -6.24 -8.28 -5.24
N HIS A 93 -6.41 -9.47 -4.66
CA HIS A 93 -5.67 -10.64 -5.08
C HIS A 93 -5.97 -10.95 -6.55
N ASP A 94 -7.23 -11.06 -6.94
CA ASP A 94 -7.64 -11.37 -8.32
C ASP A 94 -7.18 -10.29 -9.31
N ALA A 95 -7.29 -9.01 -8.94
CA ALA A 95 -6.86 -7.89 -9.77
C ALA A 95 -5.34 -7.89 -10.02
N LEU A 96 -4.57 -8.42 -9.08
CA LEU A 96 -3.11 -8.38 -9.12
C LEU A 96 -2.47 -9.72 -9.51
N ALA A 97 -3.09 -10.86 -9.22
CA ALA A 97 -2.51 -12.18 -9.46
C ALA A 97 -2.27 -12.45 -10.95
N SER A 98 -3.07 -11.86 -11.84
CA SER A 98 -2.86 -11.98 -13.29
C SER A 98 -1.75 -11.07 -13.83
N ASN A 99 -1.44 -9.99 -13.12
CA ASN A 99 -0.58 -8.90 -13.61
C ASN A 99 0.79 -8.89 -12.91
N ILE A 100 0.81 -9.10 -11.61
CA ILE A 100 2.00 -9.30 -10.78
C ILE A 100 2.27 -10.80 -10.67
N THR A 101 2.84 -11.37 -11.73
CA THR A 101 3.19 -12.80 -11.81
C THR A 101 4.65 -13.08 -11.43
N GLU A 102 5.45 -12.03 -11.22
CA GLU A 102 6.89 -12.11 -10.97
C GLU A 102 7.32 -11.21 -9.81
N THR A 103 8.46 -11.54 -9.19
CA THR A 103 9.10 -10.76 -8.13
C THR A 103 9.26 -9.27 -8.49
N THR A 104 9.47 -8.98 -9.77
CA THR A 104 9.66 -7.63 -10.30
C THR A 104 8.46 -6.70 -10.07
N GLY A 105 7.22 -7.20 -10.16
CA GLY A 105 6.03 -6.36 -9.95
C GLY A 105 5.84 -5.98 -8.46
N LEU A 106 6.21 -6.88 -7.54
CA LEU A 106 6.25 -6.58 -6.10
C LEU A 106 7.38 -5.59 -5.77
N ASP A 107 8.55 -5.75 -6.39
CA ASP A 107 9.66 -4.81 -6.22
C ASP A 107 9.26 -3.40 -6.70
N ASP A 108 8.55 -3.31 -7.84
CA ASP A 108 8.06 -2.04 -8.38
C ASP A 108 6.96 -1.41 -7.49
N LEU A 109 6.05 -2.18 -6.91
CA LEU A 109 5.11 -1.68 -5.89
C LEU A 109 5.85 -1.06 -4.70
N ARG A 110 6.86 -1.78 -4.20
CA ARG A 110 7.65 -1.30 -3.06
C ARG A 110 8.43 -0.04 -3.42
N GLU A 111 9.00 0.06 -4.62
CA GLU A 111 9.66 1.28 -5.09
C GLU A 111 8.69 2.47 -5.22
N ALA A 112 7.44 2.22 -5.67
CA ALA A 112 6.40 3.24 -5.72
C ALA A 112 6.07 3.80 -4.33
N ILE A 113 5.97 2.93 -3.32
CA ILE A 113 5.73 3.30 -1.92
C ILE A 113 6.93 4.02 -1.34
N VAL A 114 8.14 3.46 -1.49
CA VAL A 114 9.38 4.05 -0.97
C VAL A 114 9.62 5.45 -1.53
N THR A 115 9.28 5.70 -2.79
CA THR A 115 9.38 7.03 -3.42
C THR A 115 8.53 8.07 -2.68
N LEU A 116 7.28 7.73 -2.38
CA LEU A 116 6.37 8.61 -1.64
C LEU A 116 6.70 8.63 -0.14
N ASP A 117 7.07 7.53 0.50
CA ASP A 117 7.45 7.56 1.92
C ASP A 117 8.72 8.43 2.12
N THR A 118 9.73 8.23 1.27
CA THR A 118 10.97 9.01 1.32
C THR A 118 10.70 10.49 1.12
N THR A 119 9.94 10.86 0.09
CA THR A 119 9.62 12.28 -0.16
C THR A 119 8.85 12.88 1.02
N LEU A 120 8.01 12.11 1.73
CA LEU A 120 7.22 12.58 2.88
C LEU A 120 8.12 12.85 4.08
N THR A 121 9.11 11.98 4.32
CA THR A 121 10.12 12.17 5.37
C THR A 121 11.02 13.38 5.13
N GLN A 122 11.14 13.85 3.88
CA GLN A 122 11.82 15.11 3.56
C GLN A 122 10.97 16.35 3.87
N ALA A 123 9.80 16.17 4.49
CA ALA A 123 8.87 17.23 4.90
C ALA A 123 8.50 18.16 3.73
N PRO A 124 7.84 17.64 2.68
CA PRO A 124 7.40 18.45 1.55
C PRO A 124 6.35 19.45 2.03
N ASP A 125 6.12 20.50 1.24
CA ASP A 125 5.19 21.57 1.62
C ASP A 125 3.76 21.03 1.80
N ALA A 126 3.32 20.92 3.05
CA ALA A 126 1.97 20.45 3.40
C ALA A 126 0.84 21.38 2.91
N THR A 127 1.17 22.60 2.48
CA THR A 127 0.21 23.53 1.87
C THR A 127 0.15 23.40 0.35
N HIS A 128 1.02 22.57 -0.24
CA HIS A 128 1.03 22.32 -1.68
C HIS A 128 -0.30 21.67 -2.12
N PRO A 129 -0.88 22.09 -3.26
CA PRO A 129 -2.19 21.59 -3.71
C PRO A 129 -2.22 20.06 -3.93
N LEU A 130 -1.09 19.45 -4.25
CA LEU A 130 -0.95 18.00 -4.44
C LEU A 130 -0.66 17.21 -3.16
N TYR A 131 -0.48 17.87 -2.01
CA TYR A 131 -0.07 17.17 -0.78
C TYR A 131 -1.10 16.13 -0.32
N LYS A 132 -2.39 16.40 -0.50
CA LYS A 132 -3.45 15.46 -0.14
C LYS A 132 -3.56 14.28 -1.12
N GLU A 133 -3.44 14.57 -2.42
CA GLU A 133 -3.37 13.54 -3.46
C GLU A 133 -2.21 12.58 -3.21
N TYR A 134 -1.08 13.15 -2.82
CA TYR A 134 0.11 12.41 -2.43
C TYR A 134 -0.12 11.49 -1.22
N GLN A 135 -0.76 12.00 -0.16
CA GLN A 135 -1.11 11.20 1.02
C GLN A 135 -2.10 10.09 0.66
N PHE A 136 -3.08 10.39 -0.20
CA PHE A 136 -4.03 9.42 -0.70
C PHE A 136 -3.34 8.29 -1.49
N GLN A 137 -2.49 8.63 -2.47
CA GLN A 137 -1.80 7.64 -3.30
C GLN A 137 -0.86 6.77 -2.47
N LEU A 138 -0.10 7.35 -1.53
CA LEU A 138 0.76 6.57 -0.63
C LEU A 138 -0.07 5.60 0.20
N GLY A 139 -1.14 6.07 0.85
CA GLY A 139 -2.00 5.22 1.67
C GLY A 139 -2.70 4.11 0.88
N LEU A 140 -3.09 4.39 -0.37
CA LEU A 140 -3.68 3.39 -1.27
C LEU A 140 -2.66 2.32 -1.66
N LEU A 141 -1.43 2.71 -2.01
CA LEU A 141 -0.37 1.76 -2.37
C LEU A 141 0.03 0.88 -1.17
N GLU A 142 0.16 1.48 0.02
CA GLU A 142 0.42 0.72 1.27
C GLU A 142 -0.73 -0.27 1.57
N ALA A 143 -1.99 0.12 1.36
CA ALA A 143 -3.12 -0.79 1.49
C ALA A 143 -3.06 -1.95 0.48
N ILE A 144 -2.73 -1.64 -0.79
CA ILE A 144 -2.54 -2.64 -1.83
C ILE A 144 -1.44 -3.63 -1.40
N GLU A 145 -0.29 -3.14 -0.96
CA GLU A 145 0.82 -4.01 -0.59
C GLU A 145 0.50 -4.86 0.63
N ALA A 146 -0.14 -4.29 1.65
CA ALA A 146 -0.54 -5.01 2.85
C ALA A 146 -1.49 -6.18 2.54
N LEU A 147 -2.38 -6.01 1.57
CA LEU A 147 -3.37 -7.02 1.18
C LEU A 147 -2.84 -8.01 0.13
N SER A 148 -1.95 -7.56 -0.76
CA SER A 148 -1.47 -8.37 -1.89
C SER A 148 -0.15 -9.09 -1.63
N LEU A 149 0.80 -8.51 -0.89
CA LEU A 149 2.13 -9.12 -0.74
C LEU A 149 2.04 -10.56 -0.18
N PRO A 150 1.31 -10.84 0.91
CA PRO A 150 1.18 -12.20 1.43
C PRO A 150 0.57 -13.17 0.41
N SER A 151 -0.43 -12.71 -0.33
CA SER A 151 -1.22 -13.55 -1.23
C SER A 151 -0.46 -13.85 -2.52
N LEU A 152 0.32 -12.89 -3.00
CA LEU A 152 1.25 -13.05 -4.13
C LEU A 152 2.47 -13.90 -3.75
N LYS A 153 2.88 -13.94 -2.48
CA LYS A 153 3.92 -14.88 -2.00
C LYS A 153 3.40 -16.31 -1.87
N ALA A 154 2.13 -16.49 -1.50
CA ALA A 154 1.52 -17.78 -1.26
C ALA A 154 0.68 -18.31 -2.44
N GLN A 155 0.94 -17.84 -3.66
CA GLN A 155 0.16 -18.18 -4.86
C GLN A 155 -0.13 -19.69 -4.98
N PRO A 156 -1.37 -20.10 -5.33
CA PRO A 156 -1.69 -21.51 -5.55
C PRO A 156 -0.81 -22.10 -6.66
N THR A 157 -0.26 -23.29 -6.43
CA THR A 157 0.41 -24.07 -7.47
C THR A 157 -0.61 -24.60 -8.49
N ALA A 158 -0.13 -25.15 -9.61
CA ALA A 158 -1.00 -25.67 -10.68
C ALA A 158 -1.95 -26.80 -10.24
N ASP A 159 -1.66 -27.46 -9.11
CA ASP A 159 -2.52 -28.48 -8.49
C ASP A 159 -3.45 -27.92 -7.39
N GLY A 160 -3.48 -26.59 -7.19
CA GLY A 160 -4.30 -25.90 -6.21
C GLY A 160 -3.71 -25.86 -4.79
N THR A 161 -2.46 -26.33 -4.59
CA THR A 161 -1.82 -26.28 -3.28
C THR A 161 -1.37 -24.85 -2.95
N VAL A 162 -1.73 -24.37 -1.76
CA VAL A 162 -1.30 -23.06 -1.23
C VAL A 162 -0.22 -23.28 -0.18
N THR A 163 0.95 -22.65 -0.35
CA THR A 163 2.10 -22.78 0.56
C THR A 163 2.31 -21.50 1.36
N VAL A 164 1.52 -21.31 2.42
CA VAL A 164 1.59 -20.10 3.25
C VAL A 164 2.89 -19.97 4.06
N SER A 165 3.70 -21.02 4.15
CA SER A 165 5.02 -20.95 4.79
C SER A 165 5.99 -19.99 4.08
N ASP A 166 5.73 -19.67 2.80
CA ASP A 166 6.53 -18.75 2.00
C ASP A 166 6.31 -17.27 2.40
N ILE A 167 5.24 -16.98 3.15
CA ILE A 167 5.04 -15.69 3.82
C ILE A 167 6.03 -15.64 5.00
N ALA A 168 7.12 -14.90 4.86
CA ALA A 168 8.19 -14.84 5.84
C ALA A 168 7.95 -13.77 6.91
N GLN A 169 8.79 -13.79 7.96
CA GLN A 169 8.78 -12.78 9.01
C GLN A 169 9.01 -11.35 8.47
N ALA A 170 9.80 -11.21 7.40
CA ALA A 170 10.05 -9.94 6.75
C ALA A 170 8.79 -9.39 6.06
N ASP A 171 8.05 -10.25 5.35
CA ASP A 171 6.78 -9.87 4.70
C ASP A 171 5.74 -9.45 5.75
N TYR A 172 5.66 -10.17 6.88
CA TYR A 172 4.81 -9.76 7.99
C TYR A 172 5.15 -8.37 8.54
N ALA A 173 6.44 -8.06 8.72
CA ALA A 173 6.86 -6.78 9.30
C ALA A 173 6.48 -5.60 8.37
N ILE A 174 6.62 -5.85 7.07
CA ILE A 174 6.12 -5.01 5.99
C ILE A 174 4.61 -4.80 6.11
N VAL A 175 3.81 -5.87 6.07
CA VAL A 175 2.34 -5.81 6.04
C VAL A 175 1.80 -5.12 7.28
N GLN A 176 2.39 -5.38 8.45
CA GLN A 176 2.00 -4.71 9.69
C GLN A 176 2.24 -3.20 9.62
N THR A 177 3.38 -2.79 9.07
CA THR A 177 3.72 -1.37 8.91
C THR A 177 2.78 -0.69 7.91
N ASP A 178 2.58 -1.33 6.76
CA ASP A 178 1.81 -0.76 5.66
C ASP A 178 0.31 -0.66 6.03
N PHE A 179 -0.27 -1.61 6.77
CA PHE A 179 -1.64 -1.49 7.30
C PHE A 179 -1.84 -0.26 8.20
N SER A 180 -0.93 -0.01 9.14
CA SER A 180 -1.02 1.11 10.07
C SER A 180 -0.81 2.45 9.35
N ARG A 181 0.14 2.50 8.42
CA ARG A 181 0.43 3.71 7.64
C ARG A 181 -0.68 4.03 6.64
N ALA A 182 -1.22 3.02 5.95
CA ALA A 182 -2.29 3.19 4.98
C ALA A 182 -3.48 3.93 5.58
N ASP A 183 -3.95 3.53 6.76
CA ASP A 183 -5.06 4.21 7.44
C ASP A 183 -4.75 5.68 7.71
N ASN A 184 -3.56 5.97 8.27
CA ASN A 184 -3.15 7.33 8.60
C ASN A 184 -3.01 8.20 7.34
N HIS A 185 -2.39 7.69 6.29
CA HIS A 185 -2.18 8.42 5.04
C HIS A 185 -3.49 8.64 4.28
N LEU A 186 -4.41 7.68 4.24
CA LEU A 186 -5.72 7.86 3.62
C LEU A 186 -6.55 8.93 4.35
N ILE A 187 -6.57 8.94 5.69
CA ILE A 187 -7.24 10.00 6.46
C ILE A 187 -6.60 11.37 6.21
N ASN A 188 -5.26 11.44 6.18
CA ASN A 188 -4.54 12.67 5.85
C ASN A 188 -4.71 13.11 4.39
N GLY A 189 -5.06 12.17 3.51
CA GLY A 189 -5.50 12.37 2.13
C GLY A 189 -6.98 12.78 1.99
N ASP A 190 -7.61 13.28 3.06
CA ASP A 190 -9.00 13.72 3.12
C ASP A 190 -10.09 12.63 3.02
N LEU A 191 -9.73 11.35 3.12
CA LEU A 191 -10.77 10.32 3.27
C LEU A 191 -11.41 10.42 4.64
N LYS A 192 -12.73 10.35 4.66
CA LYS A 192 -13.48 10.30 5.92
C LYS A 192 -13.27 8.96 6.60
N THR A 193 -13.37 8.94 7.92
CA THR A 193 -13.27 7.71 8.73
C THR A 193 -14.36 6.69 8.42
N ASP A 194 -15.49 7.12 7.86
CA ASP A 194 -16.61 6.29 7.42
C ASP A 194 -16.55 5.95 5.92
N ASN A 195 -15.47 6.32 5.22
CA ASN A 195 -15.24 5.90 3.84
C ASN A 195 -15.13 4.36 3.77
N ALA A 196 -15.65 3.77 2.69
CA ALA A 196 -15.67 2.32 2.48
C ALA A 196 -14.27 1.69 2.50
N LEU A 197 -13.30 2.30 1.81
CA LEU A 197 -11.91 1.84 1.77
C LEU A 197 -11.26 1.85 3.16
N VAL A 198 -11.35 2.98 3.87
CA VAL A 198 -10.83 3.13 5.24
C VAL A 198 -11.47 2.10 6.17
N THR A 199 -12.78 1.94 6.06
CA THR A 199 -13.54 0.95 6.84
C THR A 199 -13.08 -0.47 6.56
N ALA A 200 -12.84 -0.82 5.29
CA ALA A 200 -12.43 -2.15 4.89
C ALA A 200 -11.00 -2.48 5.35
N ILE A 201 -10.06 -1.54 5.25
CA ILE A 201 -8.69 -1.68 5.77
C ILE A 201 -8.72 -1.94 7.28
N ARG A 202 -9.46 -1.12 8.04
CA ARG A 202 -9.60 -1.27 9.50
C ARG A 202 -10.21 -2.61 9.91
N LYS A 203 -11.21 -3.09 9.16
CA LYS A 203 -11.83 -4.40 9.39
C LYS A 203 -10.84 -5.54 9.17
N ASN A 204 -10.10 -5.52 8.07
CA ASN A 204 -9.08 -6.53 7.77
C ASN A 204 -8.01 -6.58 8.86
N PHE A 205 -7.49 -5.42 9.27
CA PHE A 205 -6.53 -5.34 10.38
C PHE A 205 -7.12 -5.86 11.71
N CYS A 206 -8.37 -5.50 12.01
CA CYS A 206 -9.07 -5.96 13.21
C CYS A 206 -9.23 -7.48 13.26
N VAL A 207 -9.58 -8.13 12.14
CA VAL A 207 -9.72 -9.59 12.04
C VAL A 207 -8.38 -10.30 12.26
N LEU A 208 -7.32 -9.81 11.61
CA LEU A 208 -5.96 -10.32 11.81
C LEU A 208 -5.51 -10.16 13.28
N LYS A 209 -5.86 -9.05 13.92
CA LYS A 209 -5.51 -8.79 15.31
C LYS A 209 -6.32 -9.62 16.30
N ALA A 210 -7.61 -9.82 16.06
CA ALA A 210 -8.47 -10.64 16.90
C ALA A 210 -8.02 -12.10 16.90
N SER A 211 -7.73 -12.66 15.72
CA SER A 211 -7.24 -14.03 15.55
C SER A 211 -5.88 -14.28 16.24
N ALA A 212 -5.02 -13.27 16.34
CA ALA A 212 -3.72 -13.36 17.03
C ALA A 212 -3.84 -13.58 18.55
N THR A 213 -4.98 -13.24 19.16
CA THR A 213 -5.18 -13.40 20.62
C THR A 213 -5.78 -14.76 21.02
N GLY A 214 -6.03 -15.65 20.04
CA GLY A 214 -6.66 -16.95 20.28
C GLY A 214 -8.14 -16.87 20.69
N ALA A 215 -8.73 -15.68 20.67
CA ALA A 215 -10.17 -15.50 20.77
C ALA A 215 -10.79 -15.78 19.39
N SER A 216 -11.74 -16.72 19.30
CA SER A 216 -12.53 -16.85 18.07
C SER A 216 -13.34 -15.56 17.88
N PRO A 217 -13.15 -14.84 16.77
CA PRO A 217 -13.93 -13.65 16.41
C PRO A 217 -15.44 -13.91 16.26
N SER A 218 -15.91 -15.13 16.43
CA SER A 218 -17.33 -15.49 16.30
C SER A 218 -18.20 -15.21 17.54
N ALA A 219 -17.63 -14.75 18.67
CA ALA A 219 -18.40 -14.48 19.87
C ALA A 219 -19.14 -13.11 19.83
N PRO A 220 -20.48 -13.07 19.98
CA PRO A 220 -21.22 -11.81 20.09
C PRO A 220 -20.71 -10.96 21.26
N GLY A 221 -20.35 -9.71 21.00
CA GLY A 221 -19.85 -8.79 22.04
C GLY A 221 -18.34 -8.87 22.30
N PHE A 222 -17.54 -9.32 21.32
CA PHE A 222 -16.09 -9.17 21.38
C PHE A 222 -15.70 -7.68 21.48
N SER A 223 -15.43 -7.24 22.71
CA SER A 223 -14.78 -5.96 23.03
C SER A 223 -13.34 -6.23 23.48
N GLY A 224 -12.66 -7.15 22.79
CA GLY A 224 -11.29 -7.55 23.15
C GLY A 224 -10.45 -6.30 23.32
N ASN A 225 -9.76 -6.19 24.46
CA ASN A 225 -8.88 -5.08 24.73
C ASN A 225 -7.73 -5.16 23.71
N LEU A 226 -7.87 -4.44 22.60
CA LEU A 226 -7.00 -4.39 21.43
C LEU A 226 -5.67 -3.66 21.76
N ALA A 227 -5.09 -3.91 22.94
CA ALA A 227 -3.92 -3.21 23.45
C ALA A 227 -2.60 -3.61 22.73
N THR A 228 -2.61 -4.64 21.89
CA THR A 228 -1.46 -4.98 21.03
C THR A 228 -1.47 -4.12 19.77
N THR A 229 -0.37 -3.45 19.42
CA THR A 229 -0.27 -2.62 18.19
C THR A 229 -0.17 -3.45 16.89
N GLY A 230 -0.62 -4.71 16.89
CA GLY A 230 -0.35 -5.65 15.80
C GLY A 230 -1.12 -6.97 15.83
N PHE A 231 -0.99 -7.72 14.74
CA PHE A 231 -1.46 -9.09 14.55
C PHE A 231 -0.28 -10.09 14.57
N SER A 232 -0.51 -11.38 14.30
CA SER A 232 0.56 -12.39 14.27
C SER A 232 0.84 -12.89 12.85
N LEU A 233 2.08 -13.30 12.57
CA LEU A 233 2.45 -13.95 11.30
C LEU A 233 1.59 -15.19 11.04
N VAL A 234 1.29 -15.96 12.08
CA VAL A 234 0.43 -17.15 12.01
C VAL A 234 -0.97 -16.78 11.53
N SER A 235 -1.58 -15.75 12.13
CA SER A 235 -2.89 -15.24 11.71
C SER A 235 -2.91 -14.75 10.26
N LEU A 236 -1.84 -14.10 9.81
CA LEU A 236 -1.70 -13.65 8.43
C LEU A 236 -1.65 -14.83 7.45
N ARG A 237 -0.86 -15.87 7.78
CA ARG A 237 -0.76 -17.10 7.00
C ARG A 237 -2.06 -17.87 6.95
N ASP A 238 -2.72 -18.04 8.10
CA ASP A 238 -4.01 -18.72 8.19
C ASP A 238 -5.10 -18.01 7.37
N LEU A 239 -5.14 -16.67 7.41
CA LEU A 239 -6.06 -15.89 6.57
C LEU A 239 -5.77 -16.11 5.08
N ASN A 240 -4.51 -16.01 4.67
CA ASN A 240 -4.12 -16.26 3.28
C ASN A 240 -4.47 -17.67 2.82
N ASN A 241 -4.32 -18.67 3.68
CA ASN A 241 -4.73 -20.03 3.38
C ASN A 241 -6.25 -20.11 3.15
N CYS A 242 -7.04 -19.36 3.91
CA CYS A 242 -8.49 -19.32 3.75
C CYS A 242 -8.96 -18.63 2.48
N GLU A 243 -8.38 -17.48 2.14
CA GLU A 243 -8.82 -16.68 1.00
C GLU A 243 -8.33 -17.27 -0.33
N LEU A 244 -7.13 -17.86 -0.38
CA LEU A 244 -6.57 -18.42 -1.62
C LEU A 244 -7.10 -19.80 -2.00
N GLN A 245 -7.75 -20.51 -1.07
CA GLN A 245 -8.25 -21.86 -1.32
C GLN A 245 -9.63 -21.83 -1.96
N THR A 246 -9.74 -22.44 -3.14
CA THR A 246 -11.02 -22.58 -3.86
C THR A 246 -12.05 -23.41 -3.10
N ASP A 247 -11.60 -24.39 -2.29
CA ASP A 247 -12.44 -25.13 -1.36
C ASP A 247 -11.95 -24.93 0.08
N ARG A 248 -12.49 -23.92 0.76
CA ARG A 248 -12.19 -23.60 2.16
C ARG A 248 -12.48 -24.77 3.12
N SER A 249 -13.36 -25.72 2.75
CA SER A 249 -13.68 -26.88 3.58
C SER A 249 -12.61 -27.98 3.55
N SER A 250 -11.69 -27.90 2.58
CA SER A 250 -10.56 -28.82 2.44
C SER A 250 -9.38 -28.49 3.36
N ILE A 251 -9.40 -27.31 4.01
CA ILE A 251 -8.36 -26.89 4.95
C ILE A 251 -8.50 -27.70 6.24
N THR A 252 -7.57 -28.63 6.43
CA THR A 252 -7.58 -29.56 7.57
C THR A 252 -6.57 -29.21 8.66
N THR A 253 -5.69 -28.24 8.41
CA THR A 253 -4.65 -27.81 9.33
C THR A 253 -4.42 -26.30 9.22
N PHE A 254 -4.55 -25.61 10.35
CA PHE A 254 -4.12 -24.23 10.56
C PHE A 254 -2.80 -24.21 11.31
N GLU A 255 -1.94 -23.22 11.06
CA GLU A 255 -0.77 -22.99 11.89
C GLU A 255 -1.30 -22.48 13.24
N THR A 256 -0.96 -23.12 14.36
CA THR A 256 -1.65 -22.96 15.66
C THR A 256 -1.88 -21.50 16.11
N SER A 257 -3.00 -20.93 15.70
CA SER A 257 -3.73 -19.82 16.29
C SER A 257 -5.08 -20.41 16.75
N GLY A 258 -5.88 -19.74 17.59
CA GLY A 258 -7.18 -20.27 18.03
C GLY A 258 -8.23 -20.45 16.91
N ILE A 259 -7.81 -20.45 15.64
CA ILE A 259 -8.59 -20.60 14.41
C ILE A 259 -8.73 -22.09 14.11
N ALA A 260 -9.98 -22.55 14.05
CA ALA A 260 -10.30 -23.94 13.70
C ALA A 260 -10.84 -24.06 12.27
N THR A 261 -11.38 -22.97 11.73
CA THR A 261 -12.06 -22.91 10.43
C THR A 261 -11.92 -21.53 9.81
N CYS A 262 -12.06 -21.41 8.49
CA CYS A 262 -12.11 -20.09 7.85
C CYS A 262 -13.27 -19.22 8.32
N THR A 263 -14.35 -19.83 8.83
CA THR A 263 -15.47 -19.08 9.42
C THR A 263 -15.12 -18.39 10.74
N ASP A 264 -13.97 -18.74 11.36
CA ASP A 264 -13.46 -17.99 12.50
C ASP A 264 -12.94 -16.60 12.09
N PHE A 265 -12.55 -16.37 10.83
CA PHE A 265 -12.26 -15.03 10.31
C PHE A 265 -13.56 -14.25 10.05
N ASN A 266 -14.26 -13.89 11.12
CA ASN A 266 -15.52 -13.18 11.04
C ASN A 266 -15.30 -11.65 10.98
N PHE A 267 -15.35 -11.08 9.78
CA PHE A 267 -15.22 -9.64 9.56
C PHE A 267 -16.40 -8.82 10.11
N SER A 268 -17.57 -9.44 10.33
CA SER A 268 -18.76 -8.75 10.83
C SER A 268 -18.65 -8.27 12.28
N VAL A 269 -17.76 -8.88 13.09
CA VAL A 269 -17.55 -8.43 14.49
C VAL A 269 -16.65 -7.22 14.61
N CYS A 270 -15.90 -6.90 13.56
CA CYS A 270 -15.11 -5.68 13.48
C CYS A 270 -16.02 -4.53 13.01
N SER A 271 -16.63 -3.84 13.98
CA SER A 271 -17.45 -2.66 13.65
C SER A 271 -16.57 -1.48 13.20
N ALA A 272 -16.96 -0.83 12.10
CA ALA A 272 -16.24 0.27 11.46
C ALA A 272 -15.90 1.46 12.37
N ALA A 273 -16.65 1.63 13.48
CA ALA A 273 -16.65 2.84 14.29
C ALA A 273 -16.11 2.66 15.72
N GLY A 274 -15.77 1.43 16.13
CA GLY A 274 -15.57 1.10 17.55
C GLY A 274 -14.19 1.34 18.15
N ASN A 275 -13.16 1.61 17.34
CA ASN A 275 -11.77 1.65 17.82
C ASN A 275 -10.99 2.89 17.33
N THR A 276 -11.71 3.99 17.11
CA THR A 276 -11.25 5.21 16.43
C THR A 276 -10.41 6.17 17.28
N THR A 277 -10.05 5.81 18.52
CA THR A 277 -9.14 6.63 19.35
C THR A 277 -7.69 6.19 19.33
N ASP A 278 -7.43 4.97 18.84
CA ASP A 278 -6.08 4.52 18.60
C ASP A 278 -5.85 4.66 17.09
N ASN A 279 -5.03 5.63 16.68
CA ASN A 279 -4.34 5.50 15.39
C ASN A 279 -3.74 4.09 15.38
N LEU A 280 -4.02 3.30 14.33
CA LEU A 280 -3.56 1.91 14.21
C LEU A 280 -2.09 1.75 14.58
#